data_AF-A0A2D5VL41-F1
#
_entry.id   AF-A0A2D5VL41-F1
#
_cell.length_a   1.000
_cell.length_b   1.000
_cell.length_c   1.000
_cell.angle_alpha   90.00
_cell.angle_beta   90.00
_cell.angle_gamma   90.00
#
_symmetry.space_group_name_H-M   'P 1'
#
loop_
_entity.id
_entity.type
_entity.pdbx_description
1 polymer ?
#
loop_
_entity_poly.entity_id
_entity_poly.type
_entity_poly.pdbx_seq_one_letter_code
_entity_poly.pdbx_strand_id
1 'polypeptide(L)'
;MNKTDVLQEYKDAMAKKRAAESKLVNGDIRAHMRALYEMSTWAKNRMARKDVPESKLYKCRKCGSRRIMHRSAQLRSADEGMDVLCACTKCGQQWTVRN
;
A
#
# COMPACT_ATOMS: atom_id res chain seq x y z
N MET A 1 -7.16 -17.73 5.06
CA MET A 1 -8.24 -16.79 4.67
C MET A 1 -9.13 -17.51 3.70
N ASN A 2 -10.44 -17.57 3.95
CA ASN A 2 -11.35 -18.42 3.21
C ASN A 2 -11.85 -17.69 1.94
N LYS A 3 -12.14 -18.42 0.85
CA LYS A 3 -12.54 -17.83 -0.45
C LYS A 3 -13.81 -16.96 -0.34
N THR A 4 -14.67 -17.28 0.61
CA THR A 4 -15.92 -16.58 0.93
C THR A 4 -15.68 -15.16 1.47
N ASP A 5 -14.69 -14.99 2.35
CA ASP A 5 -14.39 -13.71 3.00
C ASP A 5 -13.92 -12.68 1.97
N VAL A 6 -13.11 -13.13 1.00
CA VAL A 6 -12.54 -12.32 -0.08
C VAL A 6 -13.62 -11.78 -1.02
N LEU A 7 -14.68 -12.57 -1.25
CA LEU A 7 -15.82 -12.26 -2.09
C LEU A 7 -16.79 -11.30 -1.40
N GLN A 8 -16.99 -11.47 -0.09
CA GLN A 8 -17.80 -10.56 0.70
C GLN A 8 -17.18 -9.16 0.78
N GLU A 9 -15.89 -9.07 1.08
CA GLU A 9 -15.15 -7.79 1.07
C GLU A 9 -15.21 -7.09 -0.30
N TYR A 10 -15.19 -7.86 -1.41
CA TYR A 10 -15.30 -7.31 -2.75
C TYR A 10 -16.68 -6.70 -3.01
N LYS A 11 -17.74 -7.42 -2.62
CA LYS A 11 -19.12 -6.92 -2.72
C LYS A 11 -19.31 -5.63 -1.92
N ASP A 12 -18.76 -5.58 -0.70
CA ASP A 12 -18.84 -4.41 0.18
C ASP A 12 -18.10 -3.20 -0.39
N ALA A 13 -16.91 -3.40 -0.98
CA ALA A 13 -16.15 -2.34 -1.65
C ALA A 13 -16.90 -1.80 -2.89
N MET A 14 -17.49 -2.69 -3.68
CA MET A 14 -18.27 -2.32 -4.87
C MET A 14 -19.58 -1.61 -4.50
N ALA A 15 -20.22 -1.97 -3.38
CA ALA A 15 -21.38 -1.27 -2.85
C ALA A 15 -21.03 0.16 -2.43
N LYS A 16 -19.89 0.36 -1.75
CA LYS A 16 -19.38 1.70 -1.41
C LYS A 16 -19.07 2.54 -2.66
N LYS A 17 -18.52 1.93 -3.72
CA LYS A 17 -18.32 2.57 -5.02
C LYS A 17 -19.62 3.11 -5.59
N ARG A 18 -20.63 2.25 -5.72
CA ARG A 18 -21.96 2.64 -6.24
C ARG A 18 -22.61 3.74 -5.41
N ALA A 19 -22.51 3.67 -4.09
CA ALA A 19 -23.03 4.71 -3.20
C ALA A 19 -22.29 6.07 -3.37
N ALA A 20 -20.99 6.05 -3.63
CA ALA A 20 -20.22 7.26 -3.92
C ALA A 20 -20.48 7.82 -5.31
N GLU A 21 -20.66 6.97 -6.32
CA GLU A 21 -21.08 7.34 -7.68
C GLU A 21 -22.50 7.91 -7.71
N SER A 22 -23.41 7.43 -6.87
CA SER A 22 -24.73 8.06 -6.70
C SER A 22 -24.63 9.50 -6.16
N LYS A 23 -23.65 9.80 -5.31
CA LYS A 23 -23.45 11.15 -4.74
C LYS A 23 -22.84 12.15 -5.73
N LEU A 24 -22.18 11.68 -6.79
CA LEU A 24 -21.72 12.52 -7.91
C LEU A 24 -22.87 13.21 -8.63
N VAL A 25 -24.00 12.51 -8.78
CA VAL A 25 -25.17 13.02 -9.50
C VAL A 25 -25.76 14.25 -8.82
N ASN A 26 -25.48 14.44 -7.52
CA ASN A 26 -25.90 15.61 -6.73
C ASN A 26 -24.87 16.75 -6.69
N GLY A 27 -23.80 16.71 -7.51
CA GLY A 27 -22.87 17.84 -7.68
C GLY A 27 -21.77 17.97 -6.62
N ASP A 28 -21.67 17.05 -5.65
CA ASP A 28 -20.66 17.12 -4.58
C ASP A 28 -19.32 16.49 -5.02
N ILE A 29 -18.59 17.22 -5.87
CA ILE A 29 -17.30 16.79 -6.47
C ILE A 29 -16.27 16.40 -5.39
N ARG A 30 -16.29 17.05 -4.23
CA ARG A 30 -15.37 16.76 -3.12
C ARG A 30 -15.61 15.37 -2.53
N ALA A 31 -16.88 14.98 -2.36
CA ALA A 31 -17.23 13.64 -1.89
C ALA A 31 -16.81 12.56 -2.89
N HIS A 32 -16.97 12.83 -4.19
CA HIS A 32 -16.51 11.92 -5.23
C HIS A 32 -14.98 11.76 -5.27
N MET A 33 -14.25 12.87 -5.23
CA MET A 33 -12.79 12.86 -5.24
C MET A 33 -12.21 12.07 -4.05
N ARG A 34 -12.84 12.20 -2.87
CA ARG A 34 -12.49 11.42 -1.67
C ARG A 34 -12.74 9.92 -1.87
N ALA A 35 -13.88 9.55 -2.45
CA ALA A 35 -14.23 8.16 -2.71
C ALA A 35 -13.35 7.48 -3.76
N LEU A 36 -12.99 8.19 -4.84
CA LEU A 36 -12.00 7.71 -5.82
C LEU A 36 -10.64 7.48 -5.17
N TYR A 37 -10.21 8.41 -4.32
CA TYR A 37 -8.94 8.28 -3.59
C TYR A 37 -8.97 7.05 -2.66
N GLU A 38 -10.03 6.86 -1.89
CA GLU A 38 -10.25 5.69 -1.02
C GLU A 38 -10.25 4.36 -1.79
N MET A 39 -10.93 4.31 -2.94
CA MET A 39 -10.91 3.15 -3.85
C MET A 39 -9.48 2.78 -4.28
N SER A 40 -8.71 3.80 -4.68
CA SER A 40 -7.35 3.62 -5.15
C SER A 40 -6.45 3.08 -4.02
N THR A 41 -6.68 3.55 -2.80
CA THR A 41 -5.92 3.10 -1.62
C THR A 41 -6.32 1.70 -1.17
N TRP A 42 -7.59 1.30 -1.33
CA TRP A 42 -8.04 -0.08 -1.06
C TRP A 42 -7.35 -1.08 -1.99
N ALA A 43 -7.34 -0.80 -3.30
CA ALA A 43 -6.68 -1.68 -4.28
C ALA A 43 -5.18 -1.83 -4.00
N LYS A 44 -4.50 -0.73 -3.63
CA LYS A 44 -3.08 -0.73 -3.26
C LYS A 44 -2.80 -1.52 -1.97
N ASN A 45 -3.64 -1.37 -0.95
CA ASN A 45 -3.49 -2.11 0.32
C ASN A 45 -3.83 -3.60 0.19
N ARG A 46 -4.67 -4.00 -0.77
CA ARG A 46 -5.07 -5.42 -0.96
C ARG A 46 -3.98 -6.27 -1.64
N MET A 47 -3.10 -5.63 -2.42
CA MET A 47 -1.86 -6.26 -2.93
C MET A 47 -0.79 -6.42 -1.84
N ALA A 48 -1.06 -5.98 -0.60
CA ALA A 48 -0.10 -6.08 0.47
C ALA A 48 0.15 -7.53 0.89
N ARG A 49 1.39 -7.96 0.71
CA ARG A 49 1.90 -9.25 1.18
C ARG A 49 1.76 -9.33 2.70
N LYS A 50 0.84 -10.16 3.18
CA LYS A 50 0.56 -10.38 4.62
C LYS A 50 1.57 -11.34 5.27
N ASP A 51 2.30 -12.10 4.45
CA ASP A 51 3.32 -13.08 4.82
C ASP A 51 4.66 -12.46 5.24
N VAL A 52 4.85 -11.14 5.07
CA VAL A 52 6.12 -10.49 5.41
C VAL A 52 6.16 -10.13 6.91
N PRO A 53 7.14 -10.64 7.67
CA PRO A 53 7.28 -10.31 9.08
C PRO A 53 7.58 -8.83 9.28
N GLU A 54 7.21 -8.30 10.44
CA GLU A 54 7.48 -6.89 10.76
C GLU A 54 8.97 -6.65 11.00
N SER A 55 9.53 -5.66 10.30
CA SER A 55 10.90 -5.23 10.47
C SER A 55 11.07 -4.45 11.78
N LYS A 56 12.09 -4.80 12.55
CA LYS A 56 12.53 -4.01 13.72
C LYS A 56 13.31 -2.76 13.31
N LEU A 57 14.01 -2.82 12.18
CA LEU A 57 14.94 -1.81 11.69
C LEU A 57 14.26 -0.70 10.86
N TYR A 58 13.26 -1.06 10.05
CA TYR A 58 12.69 -0.15 9.06
C TYR A 58 11.19 0.08 9.26
N LYS A 59 10.76 1.35 9.15
CA LYS A 59 9.35 1.78 9.21
C LYS A 59 9.04 2.66 8.00
N CYS A 60 7.93 2.38 7.32
CA CYS A 60 7.49 3.18 6.19
C CYS A 60 7.06 4.59 6.64
N ARG A 61 7.66 5.63 6.07
CA ARG A 61 7.31 7.03 6.36
C ARG A 61 5.94 7.46 5.80
N LYS A 62 5.46 6.78 4.76
CA LYS A 62 4.18 7.12 4.10
C LYS A 62 2.96 6.57 4.83
N CYS A 63 2.99 5.31 5.26
CA CYS A 63 1.83 4.63 5.84
C CYS A 63 2.05 4.11 7.27
N GLY A 64 3.25 4.28 7.84
CA GLY A 64 3.60 3.85 9.19
C GLY A 64 3.82 2.33 9.38
N SER A 65 3.58 1.50 8.37
CA SER A 65 3.77 0.05 8.46
C SER A 65 5.23 -0.35 8.62
N ARG A 66 5.49 -1.39 9.43
CA ARG A 66 6.79 -2.05 9.58
C ARG A 66 6.97 -3.28 8.67
N ARG A 67 5.98 -3.62 7.85
CA ARG A 67 6.09 -4.70 6.85
C ARG A 67 6.92 -4.22 5.66
N ILE A 68 8.23 -4.35 5.79
CA ILE A 68 9.23 -3.86 4.83
C ILE A 68 10.02 -5.05 4.29
N MET A 69 9.99 -5.22 2.98
CA MET A 69 10.93 -6.09 2.28
C MET A 69 12.22 -5.30 2.06
N HIS A 70 13.35 -5.85 2.48
CA HIS A 70 14.64 -5.19 2.30
C HIS A 70 15.66 -6.17 1.74
N ARG A 71 16.59 -5.66 0.94
CA ARG A 71 17.76 -6.41 0.44
C ARG A 71 18.95 -5.49 0.36
N SER A 72 20.14 -6.00 0.67
CA SER A 72 21.39 -5.30 0.38
C SER A 72 21.70 -5.41 -1.12
N ALA A 73 22.19 -4.32 -1.70
CA ALA A 73 22.67 -4.27 -3.08
C ALA A 73 23.84 -3.30 -3.16
N GLN A 74 24.90 -3.70 -3.85
CA GLN A 74 25.99 -2.79 -4.18
C GLN A 74 25.56 -1.92 -5.36
N LEU A 75 25.34 -0.64 -5.13
CA LEU A 75 24.92 0.32 -6.16
C LEU A 75 26.06 1.24 -6.63
N ARG A 76 27.25 1.10 -6.02
CA ARG A 76 28.41 1.97 -6.20
C ARG A 76 29.71 1.16 -6.22
N SER A 77 30.83 1.85 -6.38
CA SER A 77 32.17 1.25 -6.38
C SER A 77 32.37 0.31 -5.19
N ALA A 78 33.24 -0.69 -5.36
CA ALA A 78 33.55 -1.68 -4.33
C ALA A 78 34.15 -1.09 -3.05
N ASP A 79 34.69 0.12 -3.12
CA ASP A 79 35.21 0.86 -1.97
C ASP A 79 34.11 1.48 -1.09
N GLU A 80 32.85 1.52 -1.57
CA GLU A 80 31.70 1.92 -0.76
C GLU A 80 30.95 0.69 -0.22
N GLY A 81 30.39 0.83 0.99
CA GLY A 81 29.54 -0.19 1.60
C GLY A 81 28.29 -0.51 0.76
N MET A 82 27.66 -1.65 1.04
CA MET A 82 26.41 -2.02 0.39
C MET A 82 25.26 -1.10 0.83
N ASP A 83 24.44 -0.68 -0.12
CA ASP A 83 23.19 0.04 0.15
C ASP A 83 22.06 -0.95 0.46
N VAL A 84 21.10 -0.56 1.28
CA VAL A 84 19.91 -1.35 1.58
C VAL A 84 18.69 -0.79 0.84
N LEU A 85 18.20 -1.56 -0.13
CA LEU A 85 16.97 -1.28 -0.85
C LEU A 85 15.77 -1.74 -0.03
N CYS A 86 14.86 -0.82 0.30
CA CYS A 86 13.66 -1.07 1.09
C CYS A 86 12.39 -0.85 0.26
N ALA A 87 11.40 -1.74 0.42
CA ALA A 87 10.07 -1.63 -0.18
C ALA A 87 8.98 -1.93 0.86
N CYS A 88 8.05 -1.00 1.06
CA CYS A 88 6.90 -1.20 1.93
C CYS A 88 5.87 -2.08 1.23
N THR A 89 5.60 -3.25 1.79
CA THR A 89 4.62 -4.17 1.21
C THR A 89 3.18 -3.69 1.38
N LYS A 90 2.90 -2.75 2.29
CA LYS A 90 1.55 -2.20 2.50
C LYS A 90 1.15 -1.16 1.46
N CYS A 91 2.00 -0.17 1.21
CA CYS A 91 1.67 0.98 0.35
C CYS A 91 2.51 1.10 -0.92
N GLY A 92 3.50 0.20 -1.11
CA GLY A 92 4.38 0.18 -2.27
C GLY A 92 5.51 1.22 -2.26
N GLN A 93 5.65 2.02 -1.20
CA GLN A 93 6.73 3.02 -1.12
C GLN A 93 8.10 2.33 -1.13
N GLN A 94 9.00 2.80 -1.97
CA GLN A 94 10.38 2.33 -2.07
C GLN A 94 11.35 3.44 -1.64
N TRP A 95 12.48 3.05 -1.05
CA TRP A 95 13.59 3.95 -0.70
C TRP A 95 14.89 3.17 -0.52
N THR A 96 16.01 3.88 -0.60
CA THR A 96 17.35 3.33 -0.37
C THR A 96 17.91 3.90 0.94
N VAL A 97 18.47 3.05 1.78
CA VAL A 97 19.22 3.42 2.98
C VAL A 97 20.70 3.18 2.69
N ARG A 98 21.52 4.20 2.87
CA ARG A 98 22.97 4.09 2.78
C ARG A 98 23.52 3.69 4.14
N ASN A 99 24.44 2.74 4.16
CA ASN A 99 25.15 2.30 5.35
C ASN A 99 26.62 2.75 5.30
#